data_AF-A0A433SUP6-F1
#
_entry.id   AF-A0A433SUP6-F1
#
_cell.length_a   1.000
_cell.length_b   1.000
_cell.length_c   1.000
_cell.angle_alpha   90.00
_cell.angle_beta   90.00
_cell.angle_gamma   90.00
#
_symmetry.space_group_name_H-M   'P 1'
#
loop_
_entity.id
_entity.type
_entity.pdbx_description
1 polymer ?
#
loop_
_entity_poly.entity_id
_entity_poly.type
_entity_poly.pdbx_seq_one_letter_code
_entity_poly.pdbx_strand_id
1 'polypeptide(L)'
;MALVLDRSVVHSAEPVYANVELSGQLTRGQMVVDWDGLLGQPCNALVVKELDIGKIQALFMLMVRPQNFSPLTLQQNQLGQFSSSLPWTTADGQCVPQACIDTTILFDTN
;
A
#
# COMPACT_ATOMS: atom_id res chain seq x y z
N MET A 1 -13.34 -6.48 -9.64
CA MET A 1 -13.34 -5.10 -10.22
C MET A 1 -11.93 -4.56 -10.43
N ALA A 2 -11.06 -4.53 -9.41
CA ALA A 2 -9.71 -3.96 -9.51
C ALA A 2 -8.87 -4.45 -10.72
N LEU A 3 -8.96 -5.74 -11.06
CA LEU A 3 -8.31 -6.35 -12.22
C LEU A 3 -8.61 -5.65 -13.56
N VAL A 4 -9.82 -5.11 -13.72
CA VAL A 4 -10.24 -4.44 -14.96
C VAL A 4 -9.61 -3.05 -15.06
N LEU A 5 -9.40 -2.39 -13.93
CA LEU A 5 -8.81 -1.05 -13.85
C LEU A 5 -7.29 -1.12 -14.05
N ASP A 6 -6.64 -2.06 -13.37
CA ASP A 6 -5.21 -2.29 -13.51
C ASP A 6 -4.92 -3.80 -13.54
N ARG A 7 -4.34 -4.26 -14.65
CA ARG A 7 -3.93 -5.65 -14.85
C ARG A 7 -2.64 -5.99 -14.09
N SER A 8 -1.85 -4.99 -13.70
CA SER A 8 -0.59 -5.16 -12.96
C SER A 8 -0.78 -5.68 -11.53
N VAL A 9 -2.04 -5.77 -11.09
CA VAL A 9 -2.45 -6.34 -9.81
C VAL A 9 -2.31 -7.87 -9.78
N VAL A 10 -2.25 -8.52 -10.94
CA VAL A 10 -2.08 -9.99 -11.02
C VAL A 10 -0.60 -10.35 -10.96
N HIS A 11 -0.24 -11.23 -10.03
CA HIS A 11 1.11 -11.82 -9.99
C HIS A 11 1.19 -13.10 -10.81
N SER A 12 0.18 -13.96 -10.69
CA SER A 12 0.15 -15.25 -11.36
C SER A 12 -1.25 -15.56 -11.84
N ALA A 13 -1.34 -15.97 -13.11
CA ALA A 13 -2.55 -16.46 -13.73
C ALA A 13 -2.23 -17.58 -14.71
N GLU A 14 -3.15 -18.52 -14.82
CA GLU A 14 -3.00 -19.71 -15.65
C GLU A 14 -4.19 -19.84 -16.61
N PRO A 15 -3.95 -20.03 -17.91
CA PRO A 15 -5.00 -20.38 -18.85
C PRO A 15 -5.42 -21.83 -18.62
N VAL A 16 -6.72 -22.06 -18.45
CA VAL A 16 -7.28 -23.39 -18.19
C VAL A 16 -8.58 -23.59 -18.97
N TYR A 17 -8.96 -24.85 -19.15
CA TYR A 17 -10.32 -25.18 -19.54
C TYR A 17 -11.19 -25.33 -18.29
N ALA A 18 -12.32 -24.60 -18.25
CA ALA A 18 -13.27 -24.63 -17.16
C ALA A 18 -14.70 -24.76 -17.67
N ASN A 19 -15.53 -25.50 -16.92
CA ASN A 19 -16.97 -25.62 -17.14
C ASN A 19 -17.74 -25.47 -15.83
N VAL A 20 -19.05 -25.28 -15.91
CA VAL A 20 -19.94 -25.18 -14.74
C VAL A 20 -20.76 -26.45 -14.62
N GLU A 21 -20.78 -27.06 -13.44
CA GLU A 21 -21.60 -28.22 -13.16
C GLU A 21 -23.08 -27.82 -13.05
N LEU A 22 -23.97 -28.50 -13.78
CA LEU A 22 -25.40 -28.15 -13.85
C LEU A 22 -26.33 -29.24 -13.32
N SER A 23 -25.85 -30.48 -13.24
CA SER A 23 -26.67 -31.68 -13.04
C SER A 23 -26.49 -32.30 -11.65
N GLY A 24 -25.36 -32.05 -10.97
CA GLY A 24 -25.11 -32.56 -9.62
C GLY A 24 -26.10 -32.04 -8.58
N GLN A 25 -26.52 -32.87 -7.63
CA GLN A 25 -27.43 -32.43 -6.56
C GLN A 25 -26.74 -31.50 -5.54
N LEU A 26 -25.46 -31.73 -5.26
CA LEU A 26 -24.69 -30.97 -4.26
C LEU A 26 -23.70 -29.98 -4.89
N THR A 27 -23.31 -30.20 -6.14
CA THR A 27 -22.23 -29.47 -6.81
C THR A 27 -22.73 -28.56 -7.93
N ARG A 28 -24.05 -28.39 -8.07
CA ARG A 28 -24.62 -27.49 -9.09
C ARG A 28 -24.12 -26.06 -8.88
N GLY A 29 -23.55 -25.48 -9.93
CA GLY A 29 -22.94 -24.15 -9.94
C GLY A 29 -21.44 -24.15 -9.61
N GLN A 30 -20.85 -25.29 -9.24
CA GLN A 30 -19.41 -25.38 -9.03
C GLN A 30 -18.64 -25.26 -10.35
N MET A 31 -17.54 -24.52 -10.32
CA MET A 31 -16.58 -24.49 -11.42
C MET A 31 -15.74 -25.76 -11.42
N VAL A 32 -15.77 -26.49 -12.53
CA VAL A 32 -14.95 -27.66 -12.79
C VAL A 32 -13.82 -27.23 -13.71
N VAL A 33 -12.58 -27.36 -13.25
CA VAL A 33 -11.37 -26.92 -13.97
C VAL A 33 -10.54 -28.15 -14.33
N ASP A 34 -10.06 -28.20 -15.57
CA ASP A 34 -9.13 -29.21 -16.04
C ASP A 34 -7.68 -28.73 -15.83
N TRP A 35 -7.06 -29.19 -14.75
CA TRP A 35 -5.68 -28.86 -14.42
C TRP A 35 -4.66 -29.73 -15.14
N ASP A 36 -5.00 -31.00 -15.36
CA ASP A 36 -4.11 -32.01 -15.95
C ASP A 36 -4.29 -32.14 -17.47
N GLY A 37 -5.25 -31.43 -18.05
CA GLY A 37 -5.55 -31.45 -19.49
C GLY A 37 -6.24 -32.73 -19.96
N LEU A 38 -6.89 -33.47 -19.06
CA LEU A 38 -7.48 -34.78 -19.35
C LEU A 38 -8.67 -34.70 -20.29
N LEU A 39 -9.36 -33.56 -20.36
CA LEU A 39 -10.51 -33.35 -21.24
C LEU A 39 -10.08 -33.00 -22.68
N GLY A 40 -8.80 -32.65 -22.89
CA GLY A 40 -8.25 -32.32 -24.21
C GLY A 40 -8.92 -31.12 -24.89
N GLN A 41 -9.64 -30.29 -24.12
CA GLN A 41 -10.34 -29.12 -24.63
C GLN A 41 -9.42 -27.90 -24.66
N PRO A 42 -9.62 -26.95 -25.60
CA PRO A 42 -8.86 -25.72 -25.62
C PRO A 42 -9.19 -24.85 -24.38
N CYS A 43 -8.18 -24.15 -23.86
CA CYS A 43 -8.36 -23.24 -22.73
C CYS A 43 -9.39 -22.14 -23.07
N ASN A 44 -10.35 -21.93 -22.18
CA ASN A 44 -11.44 -20.97 -22.35
C ASN A 44 -11.49 -19.90 -21.24
N ALA A 45 -10.73 -20.09 -20.16
CA ALA A 45 -10.71 -19.20 -19.01
C ALA A 45 -9.28 -18.93 -18.55
N LEU A 46 -9.09 -17.80 -17.88
CA LEU A 46 -7.84 -17.44 -17.22
C LEU A 46 -8.10 -17.39 -15.71
N VAL A 47 -7.52 -18.34 -14.97
CA VAL A 47 -7.67 -18.42 -13.52
C VAL A 47 -6.52 -17.67 -12.87
N VAL A 48 -6.86 -16.61 -12.15
CA VAL A 48 -5.89 -15.83 -11.36
C VAL A 48 -5.64 -16.53 -10.03
N LYS A 49 -4.39 -16.88 -9.75
CA LYS A 49 -4.00 -17.57 -8.50
C LYS A 49 -3.50 -16.60 -7.43
N GLU A 50 -2.79 -15.54 -7.84
CA GLU A 50 -2.14 -14.61 -6.94
C GLU A 50 -2.41 -13.15 -7.33
N LEU A 51 -2.71 -12.32 -6.32
CA LEU A 51 -3.07 -10.92 -6.47
C LEU A 51 -2.29 -10.04 -5.49
N ASP A 52 -1.88 -8.86 -5.95
CA ASP A 52 -1.26 -7.81 -5.14
C ASP A 52 -2.32 -7.05 -4.34
N ILE A 53 -2.44 -7.39 -3.05
CA ILE A 53 -3.43 -6.76 -2.16
C ILE A 53 -3.08 -5.28 -1.91
N GLY A 54 -1.80 -4.91 -1.87
CA GLY A 54 -1.37 -3.53 -1.60
C GLY A 54 -1.84 -2.57 -2.70
N LYS A 55 -1.70 -2.96 -3.97
CA LYS A 55 -2.23 -2.19 -5.10
C LYS A 55 -3.75 -2.10 -5.08
N ILE A 56 -4.45 -3.20 -4.75
CA ILE A 56 -5.92 -3.19 -4.64
C ILE A 56 -6.36 -2.20 -3.55
N GLN A 57 -5.69 -2.18 -2.40
CA GLN A 57 -6.00 -1.25 -1.32
C GLN A 57 -5.75 0.20 -1.72
N ALA A 58 -4.64 0.50 -2.40
CA ALA A 58 -4.36 1.84 -2.91
C ALA A 58 -5.45 2.31 -3.90
N LEU A 59 -5.85 1.44 -4.83
CA LEU A 59 -6.95 1.71 -5.76
C LEU A 59 -8.28 1.96 -5.03
N PHE A 60 -8.54 1.21 -3.96
CA PHE A 60 -9.73 1.40 -3.15
C PHE A 60 -9.70 2.71 -2.35
N MET A 61 -8.54 3.08 -1.78
CA MET A 61 -8.37 4.34 -1.04
C MET A 61 -8.60 5.56 -1.92
N LEU A 62 -8.24 5.52 -3.21
CA LEU A 62 -8.53 6.59 -4.15
C LEU A 62 -10.04 6.80 -4.39
N MET A 63 -10.86 5.75 -4.26
CA MET A 63 -12.32 5.88 -4.34
C MET A 63 -12.94 6.50 -3.08
N VAL A 64 -12.26 6.41 -1.94
CA VAL A 64 -12.74 7.00 -0.69
C VAL A 64 -12.34 8.48 -0.66
N ARG A 65 -13.32 9.35 -0.87
CA ARG A 65 -13.15 10.81 -0.74
C ARG A 65 -12.61 11.12 0.67
N PRO A 66 -11.41 11.70 0.84
CA PRO A 66 -10.98 12.16 2.16
C PRO A 66 -11.86 13.35 2.56
N GLN A 67 -12.69 13.17 3.59
CA GLN A 67 -13.39 14.28 4.21
C GLN A 67 -12.35 15.06 5.03
N ASN A 68 -12.13 16.31 4.62
CA ASN A 68 -11.39 17.37 5.33
C ASN A 68 -9.85 17.29 5.30
N PHE A 69 -9.25 17.84 4.25
CA PHE A 69 -7.93 18.46 4.34
C PHE A 69 -8.07 19.94 4.00
N SER A 70 -8.22 20.78 5.03
CA SER A 70 -8.15 22.24 4.88
C SER A 70 -6.67 22.68 4.99
N PRO A 71 -6.08 23.29 3.95
CA PRO A 71 -4.66 23.64 3.93
C PRO A 71 -4.28 24.84 4.81
N LEU A 72 -5.16 25.35 5.67
CA LEU A 72 -4.94 26.61 6.41
C LEU A 72 -4.48 26.45 7.87
N THR A 73 -4.16 25.25 8.34
CA THR A 73 -3.80 25.03 9.76
C THR A 73 -2.30 24.85 10.03
N LEU A 74 -1.43 25.14 9.07
CA LEU A 74 0.04 25.09 9.24
C LEU A 74 0.69 26.47 9.13
N GLN A 75 0.17 27.50 9.81
CA GLN A 75 0.91 28.77 9.87
C GLN A 75 0.74 29.63 11.13
N GLN A 76 0.41 29.05 12.30
CA GLN A 76 0.26 29.85 13.52
C GLN A 76 0.71 29.11 14.79
N ASN A 77 1.95 28.60 14.80
CA ASN A 77 2.60 28.28 16.07
C ASN A 77 4.11 28.60 16.09
N GLN A 78 4.53 29.61 15.32
CA GLN A 78 5.93 30.06 15.23
C GLN A 78 6.15 31.53 15.65
N LEU A 79 5.19 32.18 16.32
CA LEU A 79 5.37 33.53 16.85
C LEU A 79 4.79 33.66 18.26
N GLY A 80 5.50 33.10 19.23
CA GLY A 80 5.22 33.33 20.63
C GLY A 80 6.18 32.53 21.50
N GLN A 81 7.03 33.26 22.23
CA GLN A 81 7.91 32.77 23.30
C GLN A 81 9.31 32.27 22.87
N PHE A 82 10.20 33.23 22.61
CA PHE A 82 11.57 33.15 23.15
C PHE A 82 12.04 34.57 23.49
N SER A 83 11.68 35.02 24.69
CA SER A 83 12.38 36.11 25.37
C SER A 83 13.23 35.53 26.50
N SER A 84 14.36 36.19 26.74
CA SER A 84 15.29 36.10 27.87
C SER A 84 16.19 34.86 27.97
N SER A 85 17.39 34.94 27.40
CA SER A 85 18.63 35.19 28.15
C SER A 85 19.86 34.95 27.26
N LEU A 86 20.69 35.98 27.08
CA LEU A 86 22.08 35.81 26.65
C LEU A 86 22.85 35.11 27.79
N PRO A 87 23.99 34.43 27.53
CA PRO A 87 25.22 35.21 27.60
C PRO A 87 26.34 34.81 26.62
N TRP A 88 27.15 35.84 26.36
CA TRP A 88 28.57 35.93 26.00
C TRP A 88 29.09 35.46 24.62
N THR A 89 29.71 36.44 23.98
CA THR A 89 30.58 36.46 22.80
C THR A 89 31.93 35.77 23.01
N THR A 90 32.55 35.32 21.90
CA THR A 90 34.00 35.52 21.69
C THR A 90 34.26 36.00 20.26
N ALA A 91 35.28 36.86 20.13
CA ALA A 91 35.55 37.81 19.06
C ALA A 91 36.39 37.28 17.88
N ASP A 92 36.38 35.98 17.60
CA ASP A 92 37.18 35.40 16.52
C ASP A 92 36.27 34.71 15.51
N GLY A 93 36.03 35.38 14.38
CA GLY A 93 35.12 34.95 13.32
C GLY A 93 35.53 33.65 12.64
N GLN A 94 35.21 32.51 13.26
CA GLN A 94 35.36 31.18 12.66
C GLN A 94 34.05 30.39 12.75
N CYS A 95 33.44 30.16 11.59
CA CYS A 95 32.40 29.15 11.39
C CYS A 95 33.09 27.77 11.42
N VAL A 96 32.71 26.89 12.34
CA VAL A 96 33.12 25.47 12.29
C VAL A 96 31.99 24.66 11.65
N PRO A 97 32.29 23.82 10.64
CA PRO A 97 31.26 23.10 9.89
C PRO A 97 30.82 21.81 10.60
N GLN A 98 29.55 21.48 10.35
CA GLN A 98 28.90 20.17 10.33
C GLN A 98 29.79 18.96 10.66
N ALA A 99 29.65 18.39 11.86
CA ALA A 99 30.00 16.99 12.08
C ALA A 99 29.36 16.41 13.35
N CYS A 100 28.91 15.18 13.18
CA CYS A 100 28.82 14.13 14.19
C CYS A 100 27.50 14.03 14.98
N ILE A 101 26.57 13.15 14.58
CA ILE A 101 26.64 11.66 14.55
C ILE A 101 25.96 11.12 15.81
N ASP A 102 24.81 10.49 15.54
CA ASP A 102 24.44 9.17 16.04
C ASP A 102 23.94 8.97 17.47
N THR A 103 22.73 8.42 17.49
CA THR A 103 22.47 7.06 18.00
C THR A 103 22.00 6.96 19.45
N THR A 104 20.75 6.50 19.52
CA THR A 104 20.26 5.43 20.39
C THR A 104 19.48 5.78 21.65
N ILE A 105 18.18 5.43 21.55
CA ILE A 105 17.38 4.56 22.43
C ILE A 105 17.46 4.83 23.93
N LEU A 106 16.30 5.13 24.54
CA LEU A 106 15.84 4.42 25.74
C LEU A 106 14.31 4.50 25.85
N PHE A 107 13.69 3.33 25.71
CA PHE A 107 12.38 3.01 26.26
C PHE A 107 12.41 3.21 27.79
N ASP A 108 11.47 3.96 28.35
CA ASP A 108 10.51 3.55 29.38
C ASP A 108 9.90 4.79 30.04
N THR A 109 8.62 4.72 30.40
CA THR A 109 7.99 5.23 31.63
C THR A 109 6.46 5.21 31.42
N ASN A 110 5.78 4.24 32.05
CA ASN A 110 5.18 4.33 33.40
C ASN A 110 3.80 5.00 33.36
#